data_AF-A0A1V6IC16-F1
#
_entry.id   AF-A0A1V6IC16-F1
#
_cell.length_a   1.000
_cell.length_b   1.000
_cell.length_c   1.000
_cell.angle_alpha   90.00
_cell.angle_beta   90.00
_cell.angle_gamma   90.00
#
_symmetry.space_group_name_H-M   'P 1'
#
loop_
_entity.id
_entity.type
_entity.pdbx_description
1 polymer ?
#
loop_
_entity_poly.entity_id
_entity_poly.type
_entity_poly.pdbx_seq_one_letter_code
_entity_poly.pdbx_strand_id
1 'polypeptide(L)'
;MKIGSCDLSKDVFIIAEIGNNHEGSYTMAEELIGLAAQTGVHAVKFQTFIPDRLVSEKEKERIRQLRRFQLSYDQFAKLKKVADRAGVVFLSTPFDIESALFLNDLVPAFKIASGDNNFFPLIEAVAKTGKPIILSAGMTSYENIETTKNFIERIWEEHNIAERELAILHCVVNYPTAVRNANLLFIKKLYELGVTVGYSDHTIGISAALHAVVLGARIIEKHFTSSKSYSNFRDHEISADPDEMKSLVINIHETMEMLGDGEKRVLEDEEALQQNVRRSIVAGKDLGRGTIIAMEHLNWVRPGIGLPPGSEGLILGKALKRSLTKGELILQDYVTE
;
A
#
# COMPACT_ATOMS: atom_id res chain seq x y z
N MET A 1 7.29 -1.77 11.91
CA MET A 1 6.27 -2.81 12.07
C MET A 1 6.69 -4.02 11.27
N LYS A 2 6.76 -5.19 11.90
CA LYS A 2 7.01 -6.47 11.23
C LYS A 2 5.86 -7.43 11.52
N ILE A 3 5.36 -8.10 10.48
CA ILE A 3 4.33 -9.12 10.64
C ILE A 3 4.84 -10.40 9.99
N GLY A 4 5.12 -11.42 10.81
CA GLY A 4 5.86 -12.60 10.35
C GLY A 4 7.23 -12.18 9.82
N SER A 5 7.53 -12.51 8.56
CA SER A 5 8.79 -12.15 7.89
C SER A 5 8.73 -10.83 7.12
N CYS A 6 7.57 -10.18 7.00
CA CYS A 6 7.39 -8.98 6.19
C CYS A 6 7.76 -7.70 6.98
N ASP A 7 8.62 -6.87 6.41
CA ASP A 7 9.01 -5.55 6.94
C ASP A 7 8.23 -4.44 6.24
N LEU A 8 7.27 -3.85 6.95
CA LEU A 8 6.36 -2.85 6.38
C LEU A 8 7.01 -1.51 6.07
N SER A 9 8.30 -1.33 6.40
CA SER A 9 9.07 -0.18 5.95
C SER A 9 9.49 -0.27 4.48
N LYS A 10 9.50 -1.48 3.91
CA LYS A 10 9.97 -1.76 2.55
C LYS A 10 8.87 -2.35 1.67
N ASP A 11 8.03 -3.20 2.24
CA ASP A 11 7.03 -3.97 1.51
C ASP A 11 5.60 -3.59 1.89
N VAL A 12 4.66 -4.06 1.07
CA VAL A 12 3.22 -3.97 1.33
C VAL A 12 2.71 -5.34 1.73
N PHE A 13 2.15 -5.46 2.93
CA PHE A 13 1.58 -6.70 3.43
C PHE A 13 0.14 -6.87 2.96
N ILE A 14 -0.11 -7.97 2.25
CA ILE A 14 -1.38 -8.23 1.56
C ILE A 14 -2.12 -9.35 2.30
N ILE A 15 -3.34 -9.06 2.73
CA ILE A 15 -4.19 -9.95 3.52
C ILE A 15 -5.40 -10.35 2.66
N ALA A 16 -5.52 -11.66 2.40
CA ALA A 16 -6.75 -12.27 1.91
C ALA A 16 -7.70 -12.50 3.09
N GLU A 17 -8.73 -11.67 3.22
CA GLU A 17 -9.78 -11.82 4.23
C GLU A 17 -10.77 -12.88 3.79
N ILE A 18 -10.66 -14.08 4.36
CA ILE A 18 -11.60 -15.18 4.10
C ILE A 18 -12.94 -14.88 4.79
N GLY A 19 -12.90 -14.27 5.98
CA GLY A 19 -14.11 -13.90 6.72
C GLY A 19 -15.05 -15.10 6.88
N ASN A 20 -16.29 -14.98 6.39
CA ASN A 20 -17.31 -16.02 6.42
C ASN A 20 -17.49 -16.77 5.07
N ASN A 21 -16.64 -16.55 4.06
CA ASN A 21 -16.76 -17.19 2.74
C ASN A 21 -16.53 -18.70 2.76
N HIS A 22 -16.13 -19.27 3.90
CA HIS A 22 -16.11 -20.71 4.11
C HIS A 22 -17.50 -21.29 4.49
N GLU A 23 -18.50 -20.46 4.77
CA GLU A 23 -19.88 -20.84 5.11
C GLU A 23 -19.99 -21.88 6.25
N GLY A 24 -19.04 -21.86 7.19
CA GLY A 24 -18.92 -22.84 8.28
C GLY A 24 -18.30 -24.19 7.91
N SER A 25 -17.94 -24.40 6.65
CA SER A 25 -17.24 -25.60 6.20
C SER A 25 -15.74 -25.50 6.45
N TYR A 26 -15.22 -26.42 7.27
CA TYR A 26 -13.77 -26.53 7.51
C TYR A 26 -12.99 -26.88 6.24
N THR A 27 -13.50 -27.82 5.43
CA THR A 27 -12.86 -28.19 4.16
C THR A 27 -12.78 -27.01 3.21
N MET A 28 -13.84 -26.18 3.15
CA MET A 28 -13.84 -24.97 2.35
C MET A 28 -12.84 -23.94 2.87
N ALA A 29 -12.72 -23.79 4.20
CA ALA A 29 -11.72 -22.92 4.80
C ALA A 29 -10.28 -23.37 4.44
N GLU A 30 -9.99 -24.68 4.44
CA GLU A 30 -8.69 -25.22 4.00
C GLU A 30 -8.43 -24.93 2.52
N GLU A 31 -9.44 -25.13 1.66
CA GLU A 31 -9.34 -24.86 0.23
C GLU A 31 -9.04 -23.37 -0.04
N LEU A 32 -9.74 -22.45 0.64
CA LEU A 32 -9.52 -21.01 0.51
C LEU A 32 -8.11 -20.60 0.94
N ILE A 33 -7.52 -21.23 1.96
CA ILE A 33 -6.12 -21.00 2.33
C ILE A 33 -5.20 -21.40 1.17
N GLY A 34 -5.41 -22.58 0.58
CA GLY A 34 -4.62 -23.06 -0.54
C GLY A 34 -4.72 -22.16 -1.77
N LEU A 35 -5.93 -21.72 -2.11
CA LEU A 35 -6.17 -20.81 -3.23
C LEU A 35 -5.53 -19.44 -2.99
N ALA A 36 -5.69 -18.85 -1.80
CA ALA A 36 -5.07 -17.57 -1.46
C ALA A 36 -3.54 -17.66 -1.51
N ALA A 37 -2.95 -18.72 -0.96
CA ALA A 37 -1.49 -18.91 -0.99
C ALA A 37 -0.93 -18.94 -2.42
N GLN A 38 -1.65 -19.54 -3.37
CA GLN A 38 -1.24 -19.59 -4.78
C GLN A 38 -1.23 -18.22 -5.47
N THR A 39 -1.94 -17.21 -4.93
CA THR A 39 -1.94 -15.86 -5.49
C THR A 39 -0.74 -15.02 -5.02
N GLY A 40 0.02 -15.51 -4.03
CA GLY A 40 1.17 -14.79 -3.46
C GLY A 40 0.83 -13.77 -2.37
N VAL A 41 -0.35 -13.86 -1.74
CA VAL A 41 -0.63 -13.03 -0.56
C VAL A 41 0.30 -13.38 0.61
N HIS A 42 0.46 -12.45 1.53
CA HIS A 42 1.30 -12.65 2.71
C HIS A 42 0.54 -13.34 3.84
N ALA A 43 -0.77 -13.09 3.94
CA ALA A 43 -1.60 -13.62 4.99
C ALA A 43 -3.00 -14.01 4.51
N VAL A 44 -3.56 -14.96 5.22
CA VAL A 44 -4.98 -15.29 5.21
C VAL A 44 -5.57 -14.87 6.55
N LYS A 45 -6.77 -14.29 6.54
CA LYS A 45 -7.44 -13.84 7.75
C LYS A 45 -8.83 -14.43 7.88
N PHE A 46 -9.15 -14.85 9.10
CA PHE A 46 -10.47 -15.35 9.49
C PHE A 46 -11.13 -14.45 10.54
N GLN A 47 -12.36 -14.81 10.91
CA GLN A 47 -13.13 -14.17 11.97
C GLN A 47 -13.42 -15.21 13.06
N THR A 48 -12.98 -14.95 14.29
CA THR A 48 -13.22 -15.84 15.44
C THR A 48 -14.22 -15.18 16.38
N PHE A 49 -15.43 -15.74 16.43
CA PHE A 49 -16.51 -15.22 17.25
C PHE A 49 -17.31 -16.33 17.92
N ILE A 50 -17.84 -16.00 19.09
CA ILE A 50 -18.90 -16.76 19.76
C ILE A 50 -20.22 -16.01 19.53
N PRO A 51 -21.17 -16.54 18.73
CA PRO A 51 -22.39 -15.83 18.38
C PRO A 51 -23.16 -15.23 19.57
N ASP A 52 -23.25 -15.97 20.68
CA ASP A 52 -23.94 -15.56 21.91
C ASP A 52 -23.24 -14.41 22.64
N ARG A 53 -21.97 -14.11 22.32
CA ARG A 53 -21.21 -12.99 22.88
C ARG A 53 -21.11 -11.79 21.95
N LEU A 54 -21.28 -12.04 20.65
CA LEU A 54 -21.25 -11.01 19.62
C LEU A 54 -22.62 -10.32 19.45
N VAL A 55 -23.71 -11.06 19.64
CA VAL A 55 -25.06 -10.58 19.35
C VAL A 55 -25.93 -10.70 20.61
N SER A 56 -26.76 -9.69 20.84
CA SER A 56 -27.76 -9.68 21.92
C SER A 56 -28.58 -10.97 21.94
N GLU A 57 -28.76 -11.57 23.12
CA GLU A 57 -29.57 -12.79 23.31
C GLU A 57 -31.03 -12.65 22.84
N LYS A 58 -31.51 -11.42 22.70
CA LYS A 58 -32.84 -11.11 22.15
C LYS A 58 -32.93 -11.40 20.65
N GLU A 59 -31.82 -11.35 19.92
CA GLU A 59 -31.73 -11.54 18.47
C GLU A 59 -31.48 -13.01 18.11
N LYS A 60 -32.37 -13.88 18.58
CA LYS A 60 -32.22 -15.36 18.47
C LYS A 60 -32.00 -15.84 17.04
N GLU A 61 -32.64 -15.21 16.07
CA GLU A 61 -32.50 -15.61 14.65
C GLU A 61 -31.13 -15.22 14.10
N ARG A 62 -30.61 -14.04 14.45
CA ARG A 62 -29.27 -13.63 14.07
C ARG A 62 -28.21 -14.55 14.67
N ILE A 63 -28.35 -14.92 15.95
CA ILE A 63 -27.47 -15.91 16.61
C ILE A 63 -27.52 -17.25 15.85
N ARG A 64 -28.71 -17.74 15.51
CA ARG A 64 -28.88 -19.00 14.76
C ARG A 64 -28.17 -18.95 13.39
N GLN A 65 -28.27 -17.82 12.68
CA GLN A 65 -27.58 -17.61 11.41
C GLN A 65 -26.06 -17.62 11.58
N LEU A 66 -25.53 -16.86 12.54
CA LEU A 66 -24.09 -16.78 12.79
C LEU A 66 -23.47 -18.11 13.22
N ARG A 67 -24.21 -18.92 13.99
CA ARG A 67 -23.77 -20.28 14.37
C ARG A 67 -23.46 -21.18 13.17
N ARG A 68 -24.08 -20.93 12.00
CA ARG A 68 -23.77 -21.69 10.77
C ARG A 68 -22.37 -21.42 10.25
N PHE A 69 -21.80 -20.26 10.54
CA PHE A 69 -20.46 -19.87 10.11
C PHE A 69 -19.40 -20.14 11.19
N GLN A 70 -19.81 -20.54 12.40
CA GLN A 70 -18.89 -20.69 13.51
C GLN A 70 -17.98 -21.90 13.31
N LEU A 71 -16.67 -21.67 13.34
CA LEU A 71 -15.65 -22.71 13.47
C LEU A 71 -15.21 -22.83 14.93
N SER A 72 -14.88 -24.05 15.34
CA SER A 72 -14.32 -24.34 16.67
C SER A 72 -12.87 -23.89 16.80
N TYR A 73 -12.41 -23.69 18.04
CA TYR A 73 -11.02 -23.40 18.35
C TYR A 73 -10.06 -24.49 17.84
N ASP A 74 -10.43 -25.77 17.95
CA ASP A 74 -9.65 -26.87 17.38
C ASP A 74 -9.53 -26.78 15.85
N GLN A 75 -10.59 -26.33 15.17
CA GLN A 75 -10.54 -26.09 13.73
C GLN A 75 -9.61 -24.92 13.39
N PHE A 76 -9.67 -23.82 14.13
CA PHE A 76 -8.71 -22.71 13.94
C PHE A 76 -7.25 -23.14 14.16
N ALA A 77 -6.97 -23.94 15.20
CA ALA A 77 -5.64 -24.48 15.43
C ALA A 77 -5.15 -25.40 14.29
N LYS A 78 -6.06 -26.12 13.63
CA LYS A 78 -5.74 -26.92 12.43
C LYS A 78 -5.56 -26.05 11.20
N LEU A 79 -6.41 -25.05 10.96
CA LEU A 79 -6.28 -24.10 9.86
C LEU A 79 -4.97 -23.32 9.93
N LYS A 80 -4.52 -22.94 11.13
CA LYS A 80 -3.20 -22.34 11.34
C LYS A 80 -2.07 -23.23 10.80
N LYS A 81 -2.13 -24.54 11.08
CA LYS A 81 -1.14 -25.51 10.54
C LYS A 81 -1.22 -25.65 9.02
N VAL A 82 -2.41 -25.49 8.44
CA VAL A 82 -2.60 -25.49 6.98
C VAL A 82 -1.96 -24.25 6.37
N ALA A 83 -2.21 -23.07 6.94
CA ALA A 83 -1.59 -21.82 6.52
C ALA A 83 -0.05 -21.86 6.64
N ASP A 84 0.49 -22.37 7.75
CA ASP A 84 1.94 -22.54 7.93
C ASP A 84 2.55 -23.41 6.82
N ARG A 85 1.91 -24.54 6.47
CA ARG A 85 2.37 -25.43 5.39
C ARG A 85 2.26 -24.80 4.01
N ALA A 86 1.27 -23.94 3.81
CA ALA A 86 1.06 -23.19 2.58
C ALA A 86 1.99 -21.96 2.48
N GLY A 87 2.76 -21.64 3.53
CA GLY A 87 3.72 -20.54 3.53
C GLY A 87 3.10 -19.15 3.71
N VAL A 88 1.87 -19.06 4.23
CA VAL A 88 1.16 -17.79 4.48
C VAL A 88 0.91 -17.58 5.97
N VAL A 89 0.93 -16.33 6.41
CA VAL A 89 0.64 -15.96 7.79
C VAL A 89 -0.83 -16.20 8.10
N PHE A 90 -1.10 -16.92 9.19
CA PHE A 90 -2.45 -17.06 9.71
C PHE A 90 -2.81 -15.88 10.64
N LEU A 91 -3.85 -15.14 10.27
CA LEU A 91 -4.45 -14.08 11.10
C LEU A 91 -5.90 -14.41 11.42
N SER A 92 -6.42 -13.81 12.49
CA SER A 92 -7.86 -13.80 12.76
C SER A 92 -8.25 -12.57 13.55
N THR A 93 -9.48 -12.11 13.35
CA THR A 93 -10.11 -11.05 14.14
C THR A 93 -10.91 -11.68 15.29
N PRO A 94 -10.54 -11.48 16.57
CA PRO A 94 -11.41 -11.81 17.69
C PRO A 94 -12.55 -10.80 17.80
N PHE A 95 -13.76 -11.29 18.07
CA PHE A 95 -14.94 -10.46 18.37
C PHE A 95 -15.33 -10.49 19.85
N ASP A 96 -14.56 -11.18 20.68
CA ASP A 96 -14.74 -11.26 22.12
C ASP A 96 -13.40 -11.57 22.81
N ILE A 97 -13.34 -11.32 24.13
CA ILE A 97 -12.10 -11.44 24.91
C ILE A 97 -11.59 -12.89 24.96
N GLU A 98 -12.46 -13.89 25.07
CA GLU A 98 -12.03 -15.30 25.10
C GLU A 98 -11.41 -15.71 23.77
N SER A 99 -12.05 -15.31 22.66
CA SER A 99 -11.48 -15.50 21.33
C SER A 99 -10.14 -14.81 21.18
N ALA A 100 -9.93 -13.62 21.75
CA ALA A 100 -8.63 -12.95 21.74
C ALA A 100 -7.56 -13.71 22.52
N LEU A 101 -7.90 -14.21 23.73
CA LEU A 101 -7.01 -15.01 24.55
C LEU A 101 -6.62 -16.32 23.86
N PHE A 102 -7.59 -17.01 23.25
CA PHE A 102 -7.33 -18.21 22.45
C PHE A 102 -6.40 -17.92 21.26
N LEU A 103 -6.67 -16.85 20.50
CA LEU A 103 -5.88 -16.49 19.33
C LEU A 103 -4.45 -16.04 19.68
N ASN A 104 -4.20 -15.63 20.92
CA ASN A 104 -2.88 -15.17 21.33
C ASN A 104 -1.77 -16.19 21.04
N ASP A 105 -2.02 -17.50 21.06
CA ASP A 105 -0.98 -18.47 20.72
C ASP A 105 -0.93 -18.83 19.22
N LEU A 106 -1.90 -18.37 18.43
CA LEU A 106 -2.05 -18.74 17.02
C LEU A 106 -1.58 -17.65 16.05
N VAL A 107 -1.79 -16.37 16.38
CA VAL A 107 -1.55 -15.27 15.45
C VAL A 107 -0.29 -14.48 15.80
N PRO A 108 0.51 -14.02 14.82
CA PRO A 108 1.64 -13.14 15.10
C PRO A 108 1.22 -11.68 15.31
N ALA A 109 0.02 -11.30 14.88
CA ALA A 109 -0.54 -9.96 15.06
C ALA A 109 -2.07 -10.06 15.20
N PHE A 110 -2.68 -9.12 15.92
CA PHE A 110 -4.13 -9.07 16.09
C PHE A 110 -4.78 -8.09 15.13
N LYS A 111 -5.85 -8.51 14.46
CA LYS A 111 -6.77 -7.62 13.75
C LYS A 111 -7.89 -7.19 14.67
N ILE A 112 -8.20 -5.88 14.73
CA ILE A 112 -9.41 -5.35 15.37
C ILE A 112 -10.34 -4.81 14.29
N ALA A 113 -11.59 -5.27 14.26
CA ALA A 113 -12.59 -4.84 13.28
C ALA A 113 -13.04 -3.39 13.53
N SER A 114 -13.59 -2.74 12.50
CA SER A 114 -14.17 -1.40 12.64
C SER A 114 -15.40 -1.35 13.54
N GLY A 115 -16.13 -2.46 13.68
CA GLY A 115 -17.24 -2.55 14.65
C GLY A 115 -16.77 -2.51 16.10
N ASP A 116 -15.51 -2.88 16.34
CA ASP A 116 -14.94 -3.08 17.67
C ASP A 116 -13.77 -2.11 17.95
N ASN A 117 -13.58 -1.11 17.10
CA ASN A 117 -12.50 -0.13 17.27
C ASN A 117 -12.71 0.84 18.45
N ASN A 118 -13.87 0.77 19.11
CA ASN A 118 -14.17 1.42 20.38
C ASN A 118 -14.47 0.41 21.52
N PHE A 119 -14.26 -0.89 21.28
CA PHE A 119 -14.47 -1.93 22.28
C PHE A 119 -13.24 -2.03 23.20
N PHE A 120 -13.05 -1.01 24.04
CA PHE A 120 -11.85 -0.84 24.86
C PHE A 120 -11.44 -2.06 25.70
N PRO A 121 -12.35 -2.84 26.33
CA PRO A 121 -11.98 -4.09 26.99
C PRO A 121 -11.30 -5.13 26.09
N LEU A 122 -11.74 -5.29 24.85
CA LEU A 122 -11.10 -6.19 23.88
C LEU A 122 -9.73 -5.63 23.46
N ILE A 123 -9.68 -4.32 23.17
CA ILE A 123 -8.45 -3.63 22.78
C ILE A 123 -7.39 -3.72 23.89
N GLU A 124 -7.79 -3.57 25.15
CA GLU A 124 -6.93 -3.74 26.32
C GLU A 124 -6.38 -5.16 26.43
N ALA A 125 -7.25 -6.17 26.31
CA ALA A 125 -6.85 -7.57 26.36
C ALA A 125 -5.81 -7.89 25.26
N VAL A 126 -6.03 -7.38 24.05
CA VAL A 126 -5.11 -7.53 22.92
C VAL A 126 -3.81 -6.74 23.14
N ALA A 127 -3.87 -5.49 23.59
CA ALA A 127 -2.67 -4.66 23.81
C ALA A 127 -1.74 -5.24 24.88
N LYS A 128 -2.30 -5.87 25.94
CA LYS A 128 -1.52 -6.56 26.98
C LYS A 128 -0.72 -7.76 26.49
N THR A 129 -1.05 -8.32 25.33
CA THR A 129 -0.26 -9.42 24.73
C THR A 129 1.10 -8.97 24.24
N GLY A 130 1.29 -7.66 24.00
CA GLY A 130 2.49 -7.10 23.39
C GLY A 130 2.66 -7.42 21.90
N LYS A 131 1.67 -8.06 21.26
CA LYS A 131 1.72 -8.35 19.82
C LYS A 131 1.32 -7.14 18.98
N PRO A 132 1.81 -7.06 17.72
CA PRO A 132 1.38 -6.03 16.79
C PRO A 132 -0.14 -5.98 16.62
N ILE A 133 -0.69 -4.76 16.51
CA ILE A 133 -2.13 -4.52 16.38
C ILE A 133 -2.42 -3.89 15.01
N ILE A 134 -3.43 -4.43 14.32
CA ILE A 134 -3.95 -3.94 13.05
C ILE A 134 -5.40 -3.48 13.25
N LEU A 135 -5.61 -2.19 13.49
CA LEU A 135 -6.90 -1.59 13.81
C LEU A 135 -7.59 -1.03 12.56
N SER A 136 -8.82 -1.45 12.22
CA SER A 136 -9.57 -0.82 11.11
C SER A 136 -10.38 0.39 11.57
N ALA A 137 -10.22 1.51 10.87
CA ALA A 137 -10.77 2.82 11.19
C ALA A 137 -12.04 3.20 10.41
N GLY A 138 -12.96 2.26 10.23
CA GLY A 138 -14.31 2.55 9.72
C GLY A 138 -15.30 2.94 10.83
N MET A 139 -16.40 3.60 10.46
CA MET A 139 -17.46 4.05 11.38
C MET A 139 -16.97 4.92 12.55
N THR A 140 -15.84 5.61 12.39
CA THR A 140 -15.20 6.39 13.45
C THR A 140 -14.64 7.70 12.91
N SER A 141 -14.44 8.68 13.80
CA SER A 141 -13.83 9.97 13.47
C SER A 141 -12.32 9.96 13.72
N TYR A 142 -11.59 10.96 13.21
CA TYR A 142 -10.16 11.09 13.45
C TYR A 142 -9.83 11.19 14.95
N GLU A 143 -10.62 11.94 15.71
CA GLU A 143 -10.46 12.13 17.15
C GLU A 143 -10.67 10.83 17.94
N ASN A 144 -11.63 9.99 17.51
CA ASN A 144 -11.86 8.69 18.13
C ASN A 144 -10.74 7.69 17.80
N ILE A 145 -10.17 7.77 16.59
CA ILE A 145 -8.98 6.98 16.22
C ILE A 145 -7.80 7.38 17.12
N GLU A 146 -7.56 8.67 17.30
CA GLU A 146 -6.51 9.19 18.18
C GLU A 146 -6.74 8.76 19.64
N THR A 147 -7.98 8.84 20.13
CA THR A 147 -8.36 8.36 21.47
C THR A 147 -8.01 6.88 21.64
N THR A 148 -8.31 6.06 20.63
CA THR A 148 -8.05 4.62 20.65
C THR A 148 -6.56 4.30 20.59
N LYS A 149 -5.80 5.00 19.76
CA LYS A 149 -4.34 4.92 19.72
C LYS A 149 -3.74 5.26 21.08
N ASN A 150 -4.12 6.39 21.67
CA ASN A 150 -3.61 6.83 22.96
C ASN A 150 -3.95 5.84 24.08
N PHE A 151 -5.14 5.22 24.02
CA PHE A 151 -5.52 4.15 24.93
C PHE A 151 -4.57 2.94 24.81
N ILE A 152 -4.29 2.47 23.59
CA ILE A 152 -3.34 1.36 23.34
C ILE A 152 -1.94 1.71 23.87
N GLU A 153 -1.44 2.90 23.55
CA GLU A 153 -0.11 3.35 23.98
C GLU A 153 0.02 3.42 25.50
N ARG A 154 -1.02 3.88 26.20
CA ARG A 154 -1.07 3.87 27.66
C ARG A 154 -0.97 2.46 28.22
N ILE A 155 -1.72 1.49 27.67
CA ILE A 155 -1.63 0.09 28.12
C ILE A 155 -0.22 -0.46 27.90
N TRP A 156 0.41 -0.18 26.76
CA TRP A 156 1.79 -0.58 26.51
C TRP A 156 2.79 0.04 27.48
N GLU A 157 2.59 1.29 27.87
CA GLU A 157 3.41 1.96 28.87
C GLU A 157 3.23 1.35 30.27
N GLU A 158 1.99 1.20 30.74
CA GLU A 158 1.64 0.62 32.03
C GLU A 158 2.16 -0.82 32.19
N HIS A 159 2.22 -1.57 31.09
CA HIS A 159 2.67 -2.97 31.06
C HIS A 159 4.13 -3.15 30.61
N ASN A 160 4.90 -2.06 30.43
CA ASN A 160 6.30 -2.10 29.99
C ASN A 160 6.51 -2.89 28.67
N ILE A 161 5.56 -2.80 27.74
CA ILE A 161 5.69 -3.39 26.41
C ILE A 161 6.68 -2.56 25.60
N ALA A 162 7.81 -3.18 25.26
CA ALA A 162 8.91 -2.54 24.54
C ALA A 162 8.59 -2.35 23.05
N GLU A 163 8.01 -3.36 22.41
CA GLU A 163 7.66 -3.34 20.99
C GLU A 163 6.23 -2.81 20.80
N ARG A 164 6.12 -1.58 20.34
CA ARG A 164 4.86 -0.83 20.21
C ARG A 164 4.46 -0.71 18.74
N GLU A 165 3.96 -1.81 18.18
CA GLU A 165 3.65 -1.89 16.76
C GLU A 165 2.14 -1.75 16.48
N LEU A 166 1.73 -0.54 16.07
CA LEU A 166 0.35 -0.23 15.68
C LEU A 166 0.27 0.07 14.18
N ALA A 167 -0.66 -0.62 13.51
CA ALA A 167 -1.16 -0.25 12.20
C ALA A 167 -2.63 0.22 12.28
N ILE A 168 -2.96 1.27 11.54
CA ILE A 168 -4.33 1.75 11.39
C ILE A 168 -4.72 1.70 9.91
N LEU A 169 -5.80 0.99 9.63
CA LEU A 169 -6.29 0.76 8.28
C LEU A 169 -7.46 1.70 8.02
N HIS A 170 -7.32 2.58 7.03
CA HIS A 170 -8.48 3.29 6.48
C HIS A 170 -9.49 2.26 5.96
N CYS A 171 -10.77 2.46 6.26
CA CYS A 171 -11.81 1.49 5.98
C CYS A 171 -13.16 2.19 5.86
N VAL A 172 -13.98 1.78 4.90
CA VAL A 172 -15.38 2.21 4.79
C VAL A 172 -16.26 0.99 5.02
N VAL A 173 -17.10 1.04 6.06
CA VAL A 173 -17.98 -0.08 6.41
C VAL A 173 -19.25 -0.02 5.55
N ASN A 174 -19.09 -0.40 4.29
CA ASN A 174 -20.16 -0.58 3.33
C ASN A 174 -19.74 -1.65 2.32
N TYR A 175 -20.62 -2.60 2.02
CA TYR A 175 -20.28 -3.85 1.33
C TYR A 175 -21.20 -4.07 0.11
N PRO A 176 -20.87 -3.56 -1.09
CA PRO A 176 -19.62 -2.92 -1.44
C PRO A 176 -19.61 -1.41 -1.15
N THR A 177 -18.41 -0.87 -0.96
CA THR A 177 -18.18 0.57 -0.89
C THR A 177 -18.24 1.15 -2.29
N ALA A 178 -19.14 2.11 -2.52
CA ALA A 178 -19.16 2.87 -3.77
C ALA A 178 -17.83 3.61 -3.95
N VAL A 179 -17.28 3.61 -5.17
CA VAL A 179 -15.95 4.21 -5.48
C VAL A 179 -15.82 5.64 -4.95
N ARG A 180 -16.86 6.48 -5.14
CA ARG A 180 -16.88 7.87 -4.64
C ARG A 180 -16.74 8.01 -3.13
N ASN A 181 -17.08 6.97 -2.37
CA ASN A 181 -17.01 6.95 -0.91
C ASN A 181 -15.69 6.36 -0.40
N ALA A 182 -14.83 5.80 -1.26
CA ALA A 182 -13.58 5.16 -0.83
C ALA A 182 -12.65 6.13 -0.08
N ASN A 183 -12.71 7.43 -0.39
CA ASN A 183 -12.03 8.51 0.35
C ASN A 183 -10.55 8.23 0.65
N LEU A 184 -9.78 7.77 -0.33
CA LEU A 184 -8.41 7.30 -0.13
C LEU A 184 -7.45 8.38 0.38
N LEU A 185 -7.74 9.66 0.17
CA LEU A 185 -6.93 10.76 0.72
C LEU A 185 -6.85 10.73 2.26
N PHE A 186 -7.79 10.06 2.95
CA PHE A 186 -7.70 9.87 4.40
C PHE A 186 -6.47 9.04 4.83
N ILE A 187 -5.92 8.21 3.94
CA ILE A 187 -4.65 7.49 4.18
C ILE A 187 -3.53 8.49 4.50
N LYS A 188 -3.46 9.62 3.77
CA LYS A 188 -2.48 10.68 4.05
C LYS A 188 -2.69 11.31 5.42
N LYS A 189 -3.94 11.48 5.85
CA LYS A 189 -4.28 12.04 7.16
C LYS A 189 -3.87 11.11 8.30
N LEU A 190 -4.01 9.79 8.12
CA LEU A 190 -3.61 8.79 9.13
C LEU A 190 -2.10 8.80 9.42
N TYR A 191 -1.27 9.23 8.47
CA TYR A 191 0.18 9.35 8.71
C TYR A 191 0.54 10.36 9.79
N GLU A 192 -0.30 11.37 10.03
CA GLU A 192 -0.07 12.36 11.09
C GLU A 192 -0.08 11.72 12.49
N LEU A 193 -0.65 10.52 12.63
CA LEU A 193 -0.64 9.74 13.87
C LEU A 193 0.69 9.01 14.12
N GLY A 194 1.65 9.01 13.18
CA GLY A 194 2.96 8.35 13.38
C GLY A 194 2.88 6.83 13.47
N VAL A 195 1.83 6.21 12.93
CA VAL A 195 1.60 4.76 12.91
C VAL A 195 1.85 4.17 11.52
N THR A 196 1.91 2.84 11.43
CA THR A 196 1.84 2.20 10.10
C THR A 196 0.43 2.39 9.55
N VAL A 197 0.30 2.84 8.29
CA VAL A 197 -1.00 3.08 7.67
C VAL A 197 -1.31 1.99 6.67
N GLY A 198 -2.55 1.51 6.66
CA GLY A 198 -3.05 0.53 5.69
C GLY A 198 -4.41 0.91 5.10
N TYR A 199 -4.96 0.01 4.31
CA TYR A 199 -6.30 0.13 3.73
C TYR A 199 -7.02 -1.22 3.75
N SER A 200 -8.24 -1.23 4.29
CA SER A 200 -9.17 -2.35 4.23
C SER A 200 -10.24 -2.02 3.19
N ASP A 201 -10.18 -2.74 2.07
CA ASP A 201 -10.92 -2.40 0.87
C ASP A 201 -12.21 -3.23 0.72
N HIS A 202 -13.34 -2.55 0.60
CA HIS A 202 -14.65 -3.14 0.33
C HIS A 202 -15.26 -2.67 -1.01
N THR A 203 -14.47 -2.02 -1.87
CA THR A 203 -14.89 -1.66 -3.23
C THR A 203 -14.91 -2.89 -4.14
N ILE A 204 -15.60 -2.81 -5.28
CA ILE A 204 -15.54 -3.86 -6.32
C ILE A 204 -14.25 -3.71 -7.13
N GLY A 205 -13.60 -4.82 -7.45
CA GLY A 205 -12.32 -4.86 -8.17
C GLY A 205 -11.14 -4.46 -7.28
N ILE A 206 -9.98 -4.17 -7.88
CA ILE A 206 -8.70 -4.01 -7.14
C ILE A 206 -8.14 -2.58 -7.17
N SER A 207 -8.76 -1.68 -7.92
CA SER A 207 -8.20 -0.35 -8.19
C SER A 207 -8.03 0.52 -6.93
N ALA A 208 -8.99 0.48 -6.00
CA ALA A 208 -8.88 1.27 -4.77
C ALA A 208 -7.69 0.83 -3.90
N ALA A 209 -7.45 -0.49 -3.80
CA ALA A 209 -6.29 -1.05 -3.11
C ALA A 209 -4.96 -0.62 -3.73
N LEU A 210 -4.84 -0.62 -5.07
CA LEU A 210 -3.64 -0.14 -5.76
C LEU A 210 -3.37 1.34 -5.50
N HIS A 211 -4.39 2.18 -5.63
CA HIS A 211 -4.26 3.62 -5.36
C HIS A 211 -3.93 3.90 -3.88
N ALA A 212 -4.41 3.07 -2.95
CA ALA A 212 -4.05 3.18 -1.55
C ALA A 212 -2.55 2.99 -1.31
N VAL A 213 -1.90 2.04 -2.01
CA VAL A 213 -0.44 1.83 -1.94
C VAL A 213 0.34 3.06 -2.40
N VAL A 214 -0.07 3.66 -3.52
CA VAL A 214 0.52 4.91 -4.05
C VAL A 214 0.40 6.06 -3.03
N LEU A 215 -0.69 6.09 -2.26
CA LEU A 215 -0.91 7.07 -1.19
C LEU A 215 -0.18 6.71 0.12
N GLY A 216 0.50 5.56 0.16
CA GLY A 216 1.37 5.14 1.24
C GLY A 216 0.92 3.91 2.02
N ALA A 217 -0.27 3.35 1.78
CA ALA A 217 -0.70 2.16 2.51
C ALA A 217 0.36 1.02 2.43
N ARG A 218 0.73 0.46 3.60
CA ARG A 218 1.69 -0.66 3.76
C ARG A 218 1.02 -1.95 4.20
N ILE A 219 -0.28 -1.91 4.46
CA ILE A 219 -1.12 -3.09 4.65
C ILE A 219 -2.34 -2.94 3.74
N ILE A 220 -2.63 -3.95 2.94
CA ILE A 220 -3.83 -4.03 2.10
C ILE A 220 -4.63 -5.26 2.52
N GLU A 221 -5.88 -5.05 2.91
CA GLU A 221 -6.82 -6.12 3.22
C GLU A 221 -7.96 -6.11 2.19
N LYS A 222 -8.23 -7.29 1.61
CA LYS A 222 -9.30 -7.49 0.62
C LYS A 222 -10.00 -8.82 0.91
N HIS A 223 -11.33 -8.82 0.90
CA HIS A 223 -12.09 -10.06 1.02
C HIS A 223 -11.76 -11.03 -0.12
N PHE A 224 -11.73 -12.33 0.18
CA PHE A 224 -11.28 -13.37 -0.73
C PHE A 224 -12.26 -14.54 -0.81
N THR A 225 -12.52 -15.01 -2.02
CA THR A 225 -13.40 -16.16 -2.31
C THR A 225 -12.72 -17.11 -3.31
N SER A 226 -13.21 -18.36 -3.39
CA SER A 226 -12.84 -19.29 -4.46
C SER A 226 -13.46 -18.89 -5.80
N SER A 227 -14.70 -18.39 -5.75
CA SER A 227 -15.46 -17.89 -6.89
C SER A 227 -16.52 -16.91 -6.42
N LYS A 228 -16.80 -15.88 -7.21
CA LYS A 228 -17.88 -14.91 -6.95
C LYS A 228 -19.28 -15.53 -7.07
N SER A 229 -19.39 -16.66 -7.75
CA SER A 229 -20.64 -17.41 -7.96
C SER A 229 -20.71 -18.70 -7.13
N TYR A 230 -19.82 -18.87 -6.15
CA TYR A 230 -19.77 -20.09 -5.32
C TYR A 230 -21.11 -20.41 -4.66
N SER A 231 -21.81 -19.39 -4.14
CA SER A 231 -23.14 -19.52 -3.56
C SER A 231 -23.91 -18.19 -3.63
N ASN A 232 -25.14 -18.18 -3.09
CA ASN A 232 -25.95 -16.97 -2.94
C ASN A 232 -25.54 -16.13 -1.72
N PHE A 233 -24.46 -16.47 -1.02
CA PHE A 233 -23.95 -15.67 0.08
C PHE A 233 -23.25 -14.42 -0.46
N ARG A 234 -23.80 -13.25 -0.11
CA ARG A 234 -23.45 -11.93 -0.66
C ARG A 234 -21.95 -11.63 -0.62
N ASP A 235 -21.23 -12.08 0.41
CA ASP A 235 -19.82 -11.75 0.55
C ASP A 235 -18.97 -12.33 -0.60
N HIS A 236 -19.39 -13.44 -1.24
CA HIS A 236 -18.70 -13.97 -2.41
C HIS A 236 -18.71 -12.99 -3.59
N GLU A 237 -19.84 -12.33 -3.86
CA GLU A 237 -19.99 -11.43 -5.02
C GLU A 237 -19.07 -10.20 -4.95
N ILE A 238 -18.80 -9.73 -3.72
CA ILE A 238 -17.97 -8.54 -3.48
C ILE A 238 -16.49 -8.87 -3.24
N SER A 239 -16.18 -10.13 -2.94
CA SER A 239 -14.82 -10.61 -2.68
C SER A 239 -14.00 -10.71 -3.96
N ALA A 240 -12.68 -10.58 -3.83
CA ALA A 240 -11.76 -10.93 -4.90
C ALA A 240 -11.69 -12.46 -5.04
N ASP A 241 -11.75 -12.95 -6.27
CA ASP A 241 -11.47 -14.35 -6.60
C ASP A 241 -9.95 -14.57 -6.79
N PRO A 242 -9.48 -15.81 -7.08
CA PRO A 242 -8.05 -16.08 -7.25
C PRO A 242 -7.36 -15.22 -8.33
N ASP A 243 -8.05 -14.94 -9.45
CA ASP A 243 -7.48 -14.17 -10.56
C ASP A 243 -7.35 -12.68 -10.19
N GLU A 244 -8.38 -12.11 -9.57
CA GLU A 244 -8.34 -10.73 -9.08
C GLU A 244 -7.31 -10.55 -7.96
N MET A 245 -7.23 -11.50 -7.01
CA MET A 245 -6.26 -11.43 -5.91
C MET A 245 -4.82 -11.58 -6.43
N LYS A 246 -4.57 -12.50 -7.37
CA LYS A 246 -3.26 -12.63 -8.02
C LYS A 246 -2.88 -11.36 -8.78
N SER A 247 -3.84 -10.78 -9.49
CA SER A 247 -3.65 -9.50 -10.17
C SER A 247 -3.31 -8.39 -9.17
N LEU A 248 -3.99 -8.33 -8.03
CA LEU A 248 -3.68 -7.35 -6.97
C LEU A 248 -2.24 -7.50 -6.47
N VAL A 249 -1.78 -8.72 -6.17
CA VAL A 249 -0.40 -8.97 -5.71
C VAL A 249 0.63 -8.52 -6.73
N ILE A 250 0.48 -8.93 -8.01
CA ILE A 250 1.41 -8.57 -9.09
C ILE A 250 1.47 -7.05 -9.27
N ASN A 251 0.30 -6.40 -9.37
CA ASN A 251 0.25 -4.95 -9.59
C ASN A 251 0.77 -4.15 -8.38
N ILE A 252 0.60 -4.64 -7.14
CA ILE A 252 1.23 -4.00 -5.97
C ILE A 252 2.76 -4.09 -6.06
N HIS A 253 3.31 -5.24 -6.46
CA HIS A 253 4.75 -5.40 -6.60
C HIS A 253 5.32 -4.47 -7.68
N GLU A 254 4.74 -4.47 -8.88
CA GLU A 254 5.11 -3.55 -9.96
C GLU A 254 4.95 -2.08 -9.53
N THR A 255 3.90 -1.76 -8.76
CA THR A 255 3.70 -0.40 -8.22
C THR A 255 4.85 -0.01 -7.28
N MET A 256 5.29 -0.90 -6.41
CA MET A 256 6.40 -0.63 -5.50
C MET A 256 7.72 -0.40 -6.26
N GLU A 257 7.98 -1.14 -7.34
CA GLU A 257 9.11 -0.88 -8.23
C GLU A 257 8.99 0.48 -8.93
N MET A 258 7.81 0.80 -9.47
CA MET A 258 7.55 2.06 -10.18
C MET A 258 7.64 3.30 -9.28
N LEU A 259 7.31 3.18 -7.99
CA LEU A 259 7.41 4.29 -7.05
C LEU A 259 8.85 4.77 -6.85
N GLY A 260 9.83 3.86 -6.96
CA GLY A 260 11.25 4.17 -6.80
C GLY A 260 11.59 4.80 -5.44
N ASP A 261 12.64 5.62 -5.42
CA ASP A 261 13.11 6.33 -4.22
C ASP A 261 12.73 7.81 -4.19
N GLY A 262 12.05 8.31 -5.22
CA GLY A 262 11.62 9.71 -5.35
C GLY A 262 12.71 10.71 -5.74
N GLU A 263 13.95 10.26 -5.93
CA GLU A 263 15.10 11.13 -6.22
C GLU A 263 15.32 11.25 -7.73
N LYS A 264 15.17 12.46 -8.29
CA LYS A 264 15.36 12.69 -9.74
C LYS A 264 16.85 12.65 -10.10
N ARG A 265 17.20 11.66 -10.90
CA ARG A 265 18.54 11.49 -11.50
C ARG A 265 18.43 11.42 -13.01
N VAL A 266 19.52 11.69 -13.70
CA VAL A 266 19.66 11.29 -15.11
C VAL A 266 20.00 9.81 -15.09
N LEU A 267 19.22 8.99 -15.79
CA LEU A 267 19.49 7.56 -15.89
C LEU A 267 20.64 7.30 -16.87
N GLU A 268 21.35 6.18 -16.72
CA GLU A 268 22.46 5.79 -17.61
C GLU A 268 22.03 5.80 -19.09
N ASP A 269 20.83 5.28 -19.38
CA ASP A 269 20.24 5.30 -20.72
C ASP A 269 19.88 6.73 -21.20
N GLU A 270 19.58 7.66 -20.28
CA GLU A 270 19.37 9.07 -20.61
C GLU A 270 20.70 9.79 -20.91
N GLU A 271 21.78 9.47 -20.19
CA GLU A 271 23.12 10.06 -20.39
C GLU A 271 23.66 9.78 -21.79
N ALA A 272 23.51 8.54 -22.27
CA ALA A 272 23.92 8.13 -23.62
C ALA A 272 23.20 8.93 -24.73
N LEU A 273 21.97 9.38 -24.48
CA LEU A 273 21.18 10.16 -25.41
C LEU A 273 21.43 11.67 -25.29
N GLN A 274 21.93 12.13 -24.15
CA GLN A 274 21.99 13.55 -23.80
C GLN A 274 22.73 14.38 -24.84
N GLN A 275 23.91 13.95 -25.29
CA GLN A 275 24.66 14.67 -26.30
C GLN A 275 23.88 14.81 -27.62
N ASN A 276 23.17 13.76 -28.05
CA ASN A 276 22.43 13.78 -29.32
C ASN A 276 21.19 14.68 -29.28
N VAL A 277 20.53 14.79 -28.12
CA VAL A 277 19.25 15.49 -28.00
C VAL A 277 19.36 16.91 -27.42
N ARG A 278 20.48 17.24 -26.76
CA ARG A 278 20.78 18.61 -26.33
C ARG A 278 21.22 19.47 -27.51
N ARG A 279 21.11 20.78 -27.34
CA ARG A 279 21.47 21.77 -28.36
C ARG A 279 22.79 22.43 -28.01
N SER A 280 23.46 22.93 -29.03
CA SER A 280 24.59 23.82 -28.93
C SER A 280 24.34 25.10 -29.73
N ILE A 281 25.04 26.16 -29.32
CA ILE A 281 25.07 27.44 -30.00
C ILE A 281 25.91 27.28 -31.27
N VAL A 282 25.31 27.62 -32.41
CA VAL A 282 25.94 27.64 -33.73
C VAL A 282 25.76 29.01 -34.37
N ALA A 283 26.52 29.30 -35.42
CA ALA A 283 26.31 30.47 -36.24
C ALA A 283 24.98 30.36 -37.01
N GLY A 284 24.09 31.34 -36.85
CA GLY A 284 22.80 31.39 -37.55
C GLY A 284 22.90 31.80 -39.03
N LYS A 285 24.02 32.41 -39.40
CA LYS A 285 24.41 32.85 -40.75
C LYS A 285 25.93 32.75 -40.88
N ASP A 286 26.48 32.98 -42.07
CA ASP A 286 27.93 33.09 -42.25
C ASP A 286 28.45 34.35 -41.53
N LEU A 287 29.54 34.22 -40.78
CA LEU A 287 30.15 35.28 -39.97
C LEU A 287 31.63 35.40 -40.33
N GLY A 288 32.10 36.62 -40.56
CA GLY A 288 33.50 36.89 -40.88
C GLY A 288 34.40 36.94 -39.64
N ARG A 289 35.71 36.73 -39.83
CA ARG A 289 36.72 37.07 -38.81
C ARG A 289 36.58 38.54 -38.40
N GLY A 290 36.62 38.80 -37.09
CA GLY A 290 36.47 40.13 -36.49
C GLY A 290 35.02 40.54 -36.24
N THR A 291 34.02 39.78 -36.70
CA THR A 291 32.61 40.07 -36.39
C THR A 291 32.38 40.03 -34.87
N ILE A 292 31.77 41.09 -34.33
CA ILE A 292 31.29 41.13 -32.95
C ILE A 292 30.00 40.30 -32.86
N ILE A 293 30.00 39.27 -32.01
CA ILE A 293 28.85 38.38 -31.90
C ILE A 293 27.68 39.11 -31.21
N ALA A 294 26.53 39.13 -31.88
CA ALA A 294 25.26 39.62 -31.37
C ALA A 294 24.23 38.48 -31.34
N MET A 295 23.12 38.66 -30.63
CA MET A 295 22.11 37.60 -30.46
C MET A 295 21.53 37.11 -31.79
N GLU A 296 21.34 38.02 -32.76
CA GLU A 296 20.89 37.70 -34.13
C GLU A 296 21.89 36.85 -34.94
N HIS A 297 23.13 36.71 -34.48
CA HIS A 297 24.14 35.87 -35.13
C HIS A 297 24.05 34.42 -34.67
N LEU A 298 23.28 34.13 -33.63
CA LEU A 298 23.21 32.81 -33.00
C LEU A 298 22.04 31.99 -33.52
N ASN A 299 22.20 30.67 -33.50
CA ASN A 299 21.13 29.70 -33.59
C ASN A 299 21.45 28.52 -32.65
N TRP A 300 20.44 27.71 -32.29
CA TRP A 300 20.61 26.61 -31.34
C TRP A 300 20.14 25.31 -31.96
N VAL A 301 21.08 24.44 -32.29
CA VAL A 301 20.81 23.19 -33.01
C VAL A 301 21.43 22.00 -32.27
N ARG A 302 20.97 20.79 -32.59
CA ARG A 302 21.57 19.54 -32.10
C ARG A 302 22.77 19.15 -32.97
N PRO A 303 23.73 18.35 -32.48
CA PRO A 303 23.83 17.82 -31.11
C PRO A 303 24.46 18.83 -30.12
N GLY A 304 24.36 18.51 -28.83
CA GLY A 304 24.83 19.31 -27.70
C GLY A 304 26.32 19.11 -27.41
N ILE A 305 27.19 19.31 -28.41
CA ILE A 305 28.64 19.06 -28.35
C ILE A 305 29.49 20.34 -28.29
N GLY A 306 28.88 21.51 -28.43
CA GLY A 306 29.48 22.83 -28.19
C GLY A 306 28.79 23.59 -27.05
N LEU A 307 28.92 24.92 -27.02
CA LEU A 307 28.35 25.74 -25.94
C LEU A 307 26.82 25.52 -25.83
N PRO A 308 26.29 25.18 -24.64
CA PRO A 308 24.86 24.96 -24.50
C PRO A 308 24.07 26.29 -24.52
N PRO A 309 22.79 26.27 -24.95
CA PRO A 309 21.89 27.41 -24.74
C PRO A 309 21.92 27.89 -23.29
N GLY A 310 21.94 29.21 -23.07
CA GLY A 310 22.16 29.83 -21.76
C GLY A 310 23.62 30.25 -21.50
N SER A 311 24.57 29.78 -22.33
CA SER A 311 25.98 30.17 -22.26
C SER A 311 26.35 31.32 -23.21
N GLU A 312 25.36 32.03 -23.76
CA GLU A 312 25.58 33.09 -24.75
C GLU A 312 26.47 34.21 -24.21
N GLY A 313 26.39 34.50 -22.91
CA GLY A 313 27.23 35.50 -22.26
C GLY A 313 28.74 35.24 -22.37
N LEU A 314 29.16 34.01 -22.65
CA LEU A 314 30.57 33.68 -22.88
C LEU A 314 31.09 34.19 -24.24
N ILE A 315 30.20 34.48 -25.18
CA ILE A 315 30.53 34.81 -26.58
C ILE A 315 29.95 36.13 -27.08
N LEU A 316 28.84 36.61 -26.51
CA LEU A 316 28.20 37.87 -26.91
C LEU A 316 29.12 39.07 -26.65
N GLY A 317 29.16 40.00 -27.60
CA GLY A 317 29.99 41.20 -27.54
C GLY A 317 31.47 40.99 -27.85
N LYS A 318 31.92 39.75 -28.06
CA LYS A 318 33.31 39.42 -28.39
C LYS A 318 33.53 39.30 -29.90
N ALA A 319 34.74 39.57 -30.35
CA ALA A 319 35.10 39.49 -31.76
C ALA A 319 35.51 38.05 -32.14
N LEU A 320 35.06 37.55 -33.29
CA LEU A 320 35.50 36.27 -33.81
C LEU A 320 36.97 36.27 -34.23
N LYS A 321 37.76 35.30 -33.76
CA LYS A 321 39.16 35.06 -34.16
C LYS A 321 39.27 34.43 -35.56
N ARG A 322 38.19 33.81 -36.05
CA ARG A 322 38.08 33.13 -37.36
C ARG A 322 36.69 33.33 -37.96
N SER A 323 36.55 33.18 -39.27
CA SER A 323 35.22 33.11 -39.90
C SER A 323 34.52 31.80 -39.53
N LEU A 324 33.18 31.81 -39.50
CA LEU A 324 32.32 30.64 -39.25
C LEU A 324 31.23 30.58 -40.32
N THR A 325 30.88 29.36 -40.74
CA THR A 325 29.77 29.11 -41.67
C THR A 325 28.46 28.89 -40.93
N LYS A 326 27.32 29.15 -41.59
CA LYS A 326 26.00 28.87 -41.01
C LYS A 326 25.90 27.41 -40.55
N GLY A 327 25.52 27.21 -39.29
CA GLY A 327 25.39 25.89 -38.65
C GLY A 327 26.65 25.40 -37.96
N GLU A 328 27.79 26.08 -38.10
CA GLU A 328 29.03 25.74 -37.40
C GLU A 328 28.96 26.12 -35.92
N LEU A 329 29.51 25.25 -35.05
CA LEU A 329 29.56 25.50 -33.59
C LEU A 329 30.34 26.78 -33.28
N ILE A 330 29.79 27.57 -32.36
CA ILE A 330 30.52 28.68 -31.75
C ILE A 330 31.09 28.17 -30.44
N LEU A 331 32.42 28.06 -30.37
CA LEU A 331 33.15 27.68 -29.16
C LEU A 331 33.76 28.93 -28.50
N GLN A 332 33.96 28.89 -27.19
CA GLN A 332 34.55 30.01 -26.44
C GLN A 332 35.95 30.38 -26.96
N ASP A 333 36.73 29.40 -27.42
CA ASP A 333 38.07 29.64 -27.97
C ASP A 333 38.06 30.40 -29.30
N TYR A 334 36.91 30.47 -29.97
CA TYR A 334 36.77 31.15 -31.26
C TYR A 334 36.57 32.66 -31.13
N VAL A 335 36.37 33.19 -29.93
CA VAL A 335 36.19 34.62 -29.67
C VAL A 335 37.36 35.22 -28.91
N THR A 336 37.56 36.54 -29.01
CA THR A 336 38.53 37.30 -28.19
C THR A 336 38.25 37.14 -26.70
N GLU A 337 39.25 37.44 -25.86
CA GLU A 337 39.05 37.45 -24.41
C GLU A 337 37.92 38.39 -23.98
#